data_AF-A0A4Q9LJX2-F1
#
_entry.id   AF-A0A4Q9LJX2-F1
#
_cell.length_a   1.000
_cell.length_b   1.000
_cell.length_c   1.000
_cell.angle_alpha   90.00
_cell.angle_beta   90.00
_cell.angle_gamma   90.00
#
_symmetry.space_group_name_H-M   'P 1'
#
loop_
_entity.id
_entity.type
_entity.pdbx_description
1 polymer ?
#
loop_
_entity_poly.entity_id
_entity_poly.type
_entity_poly.pdbx_seq_one_letter_code
_entity_poly.pdbx_strand_id
1 'polypeptide(L)'
;MLKMRSSFKKKSNFGFNAISIYLRIFCSLISLEFASTNKYIYGFERNENSEILIFAQKKEGLLLNDDINEKYSFKIFFDVGLEIRAEKKQVFLYENRNDIKFELFDNFLAPNAPENKYKNGKIECYFELLYFLRITKDMVEFPEILNIHQVKCMLTIMRCLHVVENRNIAKFFQILMFNILFTAVIILQEMIV
;
A
#
# COMPACT_ATOMS: atom_id res chain seq x y z
N MET A 1 -22.25 -60.34 -16.34
CA MET A 1 -22.57 -59.55 -15.13
C MET A 1 -21.26 -59.19 -14.42
N LEU A 2 -21.01 -57.90 -14.18
CA LEU A 2 -20.01 -57.29 -13.24
C LEU A 2 -18.51 -57.48 -13.58
N LYS A 3 -17.61 -56.49 -13.48
CA LYS A 3 -17.61 -55.19 -12.78
C LYS A 3 -16.51 -54.31 -13.39
N MET A 4 -16.87 -53.17 -14.01
CA MET A 4 -15.91 -52.10 -14.32
C MET A 4 -15.48 -51.43 -13.01
N ARG A 5 -14.19 -51.47 -12.67
CA ARG A 5 -13.60 -50.68 -11.58
C ARG A 5 -13.32 -49.27 -12.10
N SER A 6 -14.24 -48.33 -11.88
CA SER A 6 -13.94 -46.91 -12.01
C SER A 6 -13.17 -46.46 -10.76
N SER A 7 -11.86 -46.25 -10.89
CA SER A 7 -11.08 -45.58 -9.87
C SER A 7 -11.41 -44.09 -9.90
N PHE A 8 -12.32 -43.64 -9.03
CA PHE A 8 -12.46 -42.23 -8.72
C PHE A 8 -11.16 -41.76 -8.05
N LYS A 9 -10.29 -41.10 -8.82
CA LYS A 9 -9.21 -40.27 -8.28
C LYS A 9 -9.88 -39.16 -7.47
N LYS A 10 -9.83 -39.29 -6.14
CA LYS A 10 -10.22 -38.23 -5.19
C LYS A 10 -9.26 -37.05 -5.43
N LYS A 11 -9.68 -36.04 -6.20
CA LYS A 11 -8.96 -34.77 -6.30
C LYS A 11 -8.84 -34.21 -4.88
N SER A 12 -7.62 -33.96 -4.43
CA SER A 12 -7.35 -33.51 -3.07
C SER A 12 -7.93 -32.10 -2.86
N ASN A 13 -8.96 -31.99 -2.03
CA ASN A 13 -9.51 -30.72 -1.53
C ASN A 13 -8.53 -29.97 -0.58
N PHE A 14 -7.31 -30.48 -0.42
CA PHE A 14 -6.33 -29.97 0.53
C PHE A 14 -5.83 -28.57 0.14
N GLY A 15 -5.65 -28.30 -1.15
CA GLY A 15 -5.21 -27.00 -1.65
C GLY A 15 -6.24 -25.87 -1.43
N PHE A 16 -7.52 -26.15 -1.69
CA PHE A 16 -8.58 -25.16 -1.48
C PHE A 16 -8.83 -24.86 0.00
N ASN A 17 -8.77 -25.88 0.86
CA ASN A 17 -8.92 -25.69 2.31
C ASN A 17 -7.78 -24.84 2.88
N ALA A 18 -6.53 -25.13 2.49
CA ALA A 18 -5.38 -24.34 2.91
C ALA A 18 -5.50 -22.88 2.46
N ILE A 19 -5.79 -22.63 1.18
CA ILE A 19 -6.02 -21.28 0.64
C ILE A 19 -7.13 -20.53 1.40
N SER A 20 -8.24 -21.20 1.70
CA SER A 20 -9.35 -20.58 2.44
C SER A 20 -8.99 -20.23 3.89
N ILE A 21 -8.16 -21.04 4.55
CA ILE A 21 -7.65 -20.76 5.89
C ILE A 21 -6.66 -19.58 5.84
N TYR A 22 -5.79 -19.51 4.83
CA TYR A 22 -4.86 -18.40 4.67
C TYR A 22 -5.57 -17.07 4.42
N LEU A 23 -6.61 -17.07 3.58
CA LEU A 23 -7.46 -15.90 3.36
C LEU A 23 -8.12 -15.45 4.66
N ARG A 24 -8.62 -16.39 5.48
CA ARG A 24 -9.21 -16.06 6.79
C ARG A 24 -8.19 -15.44 7.74
N ILE A 25 -6.98 -15.98 7.83
CA ILE A 25 -5.90 -15.41 8.66
C ILE A 25 -5.57 -14.01 8.18
N PHE A 26 -5.36 -13.81 6.89
CA PHE A 26 -5.10 -12.49 6.30
C PHE A 26 -6.22 -11.49 6.62
N CYS A 27 -7.48 -11.87 6.44
CA CYS A 27 -8.64 -11.03 6.79
C CYS A 27 -8.70 -10.70 8.29
N SER A 28 -8.42 -11.67 9.17
CA SER A 28 -8.40 -11.46 10.63
C SER A 28 -7.28 -10.52 11.05
N LEU A 29 -6.09 -10.66 10.47
CA LEU A 29 -4.95 -9.77 10.74
C LEU A 29 -5.25 -8.36 10.25
N ILE A 30 -5.85 -8.20 9.06
CA ILE A 30 -6.36 -6.91 8.57
C ILE A 30 -7.47 -6.34 9.48
N SER A 31 -8.08 -7.12 10.36
CA SER A 31 -9.09 -6.62 11.29
C SER A 31 -8.49 -6.05 12.59
N LEU A 32 -7.20 -6.26 12.88
CA LEU A 32 -6.55 -5.78 14.11
C LEU A 32 -6.24 -4.27 14.10
N GLU A 33 -6.72 -3.52 15.08
CA GLU A 33 -6.43 -2.09 15.18
C GLU A 33 -5.01 -1.79 15.69
N PHE A 34 -4.35 -0.78 15.11
CA PHE A 34 -3.07 -0.25 15.57
C PHE A 34 -3.16 1.26 15.74
N ALA A 35 -2.55 1.81 16.79
CA ALA A 35 -2.46 3.26 16.98
C ALA A 35 -1.33 3.84 16.13
N SER A 36 -1.64 4.86 15.31
CA SER A 36 -0.61 5.73 14.78
C SER A 36 -0.21 6.77 15.82
N THR A 37 1.04 7.20 15.79
CA THR A 37 1.59 8.22 16.71
C THR A 37 2.02 9.49 15.99
N ASN A 38 2.01 9.52 14.65
CA ASN A 38 2.53 10.66 13.89
C ASN A 38 1.67 10.97 12.66
N LYS A 39 1.40 12.25 12.44
CA LYS A 39 0.86 12.80 11.20
C LYS A 39 2.03 13.22 10.29
N TYR A 40 1.99 12.74 9.05
CA TYR A 40 2.95 13.03 8.01
C TYR A 40 2.30 13.91 6.94
N ILE A 41 3.03 14.95 6.52
CA ILE A 41 2.60 15.87 5.47
C ILE A 41 3.62 15.86 4.33
N TYR A 42 3.13 15.61 3.11
CA TYR A 42 3.92 15.60 1.89
C TYR A 42 3.37 16.62 0.90
N GLY A 43 4.25 17.37 0.24
CA GLY A 43 3.90 18.20 -0.92
C GLY A 43 4.21 17.45 -2.19
N PHE A 44 3.44 17.68 -3.24
CA PHE A 44 3.78 17.17 -4.56
C PHE A 44 3.52 18.20 -5.64
N GLU A 45 4.31 18.13 -6.71
CA GLU A 45 4.13 18.98 -7.89
C GLU A 45 4.54 18.25 -9.16
N ARG A 46 3.95 18.67 -10.28
CA ARG A 46 4.32 18.19 -11.60
C ARG A 46 5.47 19.04 -12.15
N ASN A 47 6.51 18.38 -12.65
CA ASN A 47 7.60 19.05 -13.36
C ASN A 47 7.34 19.11 -14.89
N GLU A 48 8.25 19.75 -15.61
CA GLU A 48 8.17 19.90 -17.07
C GLU A 48 8.22 18.55 -17.83
N ASN A 49 8.86 17.54 -17.25
CA ASN A 49 8.99 16.20 -17.82
C ASN A 49 7.75 15.31 -17.60
N SER A 50 6.66 15.86 -17.05
CA SER A 50 5.47 15.08 -16.66
C SER A 50 5.78 13.99 -15.63
N GLU A 51 6.57 14.35 -14.62
CA GLU A 51 6.86 13.53 -13.46
C GLU A 51 6.30 14.21 -12.21
N ILE A 52 5.99 13.45 -11.17
CA ILE A 52 5.54 14.00 -9.88
C ILE A 52 6.70 13.98 -8.89
N LEU A 53 7.13 15.17 -8.49
CA LEU A 53 8.11 15.38 -7.43
C LEU A 53 7.37 15.39 -6.10
N ILE A 54 7.83 14.59 -5.13
CA ILE A 54 7.26 14.57 -3.77
C ILE A 54 8.30 15.04 -2.76
N PHE A 55 7.87 15.92 -1.86
CA PHE A 55 8.67 16.59 -0.85
C PHE A 55 8.12 16.28 0.54
N ALA A 56 8.99 15.85 1.46
CA ALA A 56 8.60 15.69 2.86
C ALA A 56 8.49 17.07 3.52
N GLN A 57 7.37 17.37 4.18
CA GLN A 57 7.15 18.69 4.78
C GLN A 57 7.30 18.72 6.29
N LYS A 58 6.65 17.80 7.00
CA LYS A 58 6.62 17.82 8.46
C LYS A 58 6.20 16.47 9.01
N LYS A 59 6.76 16.11 10.17
CA LYS A 59 6.28 15.07 11.07
C LYS A 59 5.73 15.77 12.30
N GLU A 60 4.44 15.65 12.54
CA GLU A 60 3.80 16.13 13.77
C GLU A 60 3.49 14.93 14.66
N GLY A 61 3.92 14.95 15.92
CA GLY A 61 3.47 13.97 16.89
C GLY A 61 1.97 14.17 17.16
N LEU A 62 1.21 13.09 17.19
CA LEU A 62 -0.21 13.13 17.55
C LEU A 62 -0.36 13.67 18.98
N LEU A 63 -1.16 14.71 19.16
CA LEU A 63 -1.60 15.11 20.50
C LEU A 63 -2.60 14.06 20.99
N LEU A 64 -2.51 13.64 22.25
CA LEU A 64 -3.34 12.57 22.84
C LEU A 64 -4.86 12.80 22.78
N ASN A 65 -5.30 13.98 22.32
CA ASN A 65 -6.70 14.38 22.19
C ASN A 65 -7.25 14.33 20.76
N ASP A 66 -6.42 13.98 19.76
CA ASP A 66 -6.92 13.80 18.40
C ASP A 66 -7.70 12.47 18.32
N ASP A 67 -8.91 12.53 17.76
CA ASP A 67 -9.84 11.40 17.67
C ASP A 67 -9.11 10.12 17.21
N ILE A 68 -9.20 9.08 18.03
CA ILE A 68 -8.58 7.75 17.86
C ILE A 68 -9.01 7.09 16.52
N ASN A 69 -10.00 7.67 15.83
CA ASN A 69 -10.60 7.18 14.61
C ASN A 69 -9.81 7.51 13.31
N GLU A 70 -8.76 8.34 13.35
CA GLU A 70 -7.98 8.71 12.14
C GLU A 70 -6.73 7.86 11.88
N LYS A 71 -6.56 6.70 12.52
CA LYS A 71 -5.34 5.86 12.47
C LYS A 71 -4.82 5.49 11.06
N TYR A 72 -5.69 5.47 10.04
CA TYR A 72 -5.34 5.23 8.63
C TYR A 72 -5.88 6.31 7.68
N SER A 73 -6.08 7.53 8.20
CA SER A 73 -6.53 8.66 7.38
C SER A 73 -5.44 8.99 6.35
N PHE A 74 -5.88 9.14 5.10
CA PHE A 74 -5.07 9.50 3.95
C PHE A 74 -5.90 10.49 3.13
N LYS A 75 -5.45 11.74 3.07
CA LYS A 75 -6.19 12.86 2.46
C LYS A 75 -5.30 13.53 1.42
N ILE A 76 -5.86 13.80 0.25
CA ILE A 76 -5.19 14.51 -0.84
C ILE A 76 -5.90 15.84 -1.05
N PHE A 77 -5.11 16.90 -1.16
CA PHE A 77 -5.56 18.25 -1.47
C PHE A 77 -4.82 18.73 -2.72
N PHE A 78 -5.55 19.25 -3.69
CA PHE A 78 -4.98 19.86 -4.89
C PHE A 78 -5.01 21.39 -4.78
N ASP A 79 -4.16 22.08 -5.53
CA ASP A 79 -4.09 23.55 -5.59
C ASP A 79 -3.77 24.21 -4.24
N VAL A 80 -2.70 23.77 -3.60
CA VAL A 80 -2.31 24.28 -2.29
C VAL A 80 -1.24 25.35 -2.47
N GLY A 81 -1.36 26.44 -1.71
CA GLY A 81 -0.45 27.59 -1.77
C GLY A 81 1.04 27.21 -1.72
N LEU A 82 1.84 27.94 -2.50
CA LEU A 82 3.26 27.69 -2.77
C LEU A 82 4.20 27.87 -1.57
N GLU A 83 3.70 28.28 -0.40
CA GLU A 83 4.46 28.35 0.87
C GLU A 83 5.10 27.00 1.23
N ILE A 84 4.66 25.92 0.59
CA ILE A 84 5.25 24.60 0.67
C ILE A 84 6.70 24.54 0.13
N ARG A 85 7.13 25.44 -0.76
CA ARG A 85 8.33 25.24 -1.60
C ARG A 85 9.68 25.65 -1.01
N ALA A 86 9.75 26.60 -0.08
CA ALA A 86 10.98 27.38 0.10
C ALA A 86 12.22 26.59 0.59
N GLU A 87 12.08 25.41 1.20
CA GLU A 87 13.23 24.70 1.82
C GLU A 87 13.16 23.15 1.75
N LYS A 88 12.34 22.56 0.87
CA LYS A 88 12.01 21.13 1.02
C LYS A 88 12.84 20.21 0.12
N LYS A 89 13.53 19.27 0.75
CA LYS A 89 14.25 18.18 0.09
C LYS A 89 13.26 17.30 -0.68
N GLN A 90 13.48 17.11 -1.98
CA GLN A 90 12.80 16.09 -2.75
C GLN A 90 13.13 14.72 -2.16
N VAL A 91 12.11 13.92 -1.86
CA VAL A 91 12.25 12.60 -1.24
C VAL A 91 11.85 11.46 -2.14
N PHE A 92 11.06 11.74 -3.19
CA PHE A 92 10.58 10.73 -4.13
C PHE A 92 10.28 11.33 -5.52
N LEU A 93 10.37 10.48 -6.53
CA LEU A 93 10.00 10.77 -7.91
C LEU A 93 9.03 9.68 -8.39
N TYR A 94 7.80 10.08 -8.69
CA TYR A 94 6.82 9.21 -9.33
C TYR A 94 6.88 9.40 -10.85
N GLU A 95 7.04 8.30 -11.56
CA GLU A 95 7.18 8.25 -13.01
C GLU A 95 6.38 7.06 -13.58
N ASN A 96 6.10 7.09 -14.88
CA ASN A 96 5.29 6.09 -15.57
C ASN A 96 5.89 4.66 -15.55
N ARG A 97 7.14 4.51 -15.10
CA ARG A 97 7.88 3.23 -15.06
C ARG A 97 7.72 2.46 -13.75
N ASN A 98 6.98 2.98 -12.78
CA ASN A 98 6.75 2.30 -11.51
C ASN A 98 6.08 0.93 -11.72
N ASP A 99 6.50 -0.07 -10.95
CA ASP A 99 5.95 -1.43 -10.99
C ASP A 99 4.45 -1.47 -10.72
N ILE A 100 4.01 -0.70 -9.72
CA ILE A 100 2.61 -0.49 -9.34
C ILE A 100 2.21 0.94 -9.68
N LYS A 101 1.12 1.07 -10.44
CA LYS A 101 0.60 2.36 -10.91
C LYS A 101 -0.62 2.79 -10.12
N PHE A 102 -0.84 4.10 -10.11
CA PHE A 102 -1.91 4.75 -9.36
C PHE A 102 -2.64 5.69 -10.30
N GLU A 103 -3.92 5.41 -10.55
CA GLU A 103 -4.75 6.16 -11.48
C GLU A 103 -4.82 7.65 -11.10
N LEU A 104 -4.85 7.98 -9.81
CA LEU A 104 -4.86 9.38 -9.36
C LEU A 104 -3.60 10.13 -9.81
N PHE A 105 -2.43 9.51 -9.70
CA PHE A 105 -1.17 10.10 -10.16
C PHE A 105 -1.05 10.09 -11.68
N ASP A 106 -1.48 9.01 -12.34
CA ASP A 106 -1.50 8.93 -13.79
C ASP A 106 -2.42 10.02 -14.40
N ASN A 107 -3.59 10.25 -13.80
CA ASN A 107 -4.51 11.33 -14.18
C ASN A 107 -3.90 12.71 -13.92
N PHE A 108 -3.22 12.91 -12.79
CA PHE A 108 -2.50 14.16 -12.52
C PHE A 108 -1.43 14.47 -13.58
N LEU A 109 -0.86 13.44 -14.23
CA LEU A 109 0.09 13.59 -15.33
C LEU A 109 -0.59 13.71 -16.71
N ALA A 110 -1.79 13.16 -16.89
CA ALA A 110 -2.49 13.09 -18.17
C ALA A 110 -3.08 14.45 -18.60
N PRO A 111 -2.74 14.98 -19.80
CA PRO A 111 -3.09 16.35 -20.21
C PRO A 111 -4.60 16.67 -20.27
N ASN A 112 -5.45 15.65 -20.38
CA ASN A 112 -6.90 15.80 -20.52
C ASN A 112 -7.68 15.46 -19.24
N ALA A 113 -7.01 15.13 -18.14
CA ALA A 113 -7.68 14.75 -16.90
C ALA A 113 -8.04 15.98 -16.04
N PRO A 114 -9.14 15.94 -15.27
CA PRO A 114 -9.54 17.03 -14.38
C PRO A 114 -8.47 17.43 -13.36
N GLU A 115 -7.68 16.47 -12.88
CA GLU A 115 -6.59 16.66 -11.91
C GLU A 115 -5.42 17.42 -12.54
N ASN A 116 -5.25 17.36 -13.87
CA ASN A 116 -4.16 18.01 -14.60
C ASN A 116 -4.21 19.53 -14.55
N LYS A 117 -5.39 20.11 -14.27
CA LYS A 117 -5.55 21.56 -14.11
C LYS A 117 -4.72 22.10 -12.94
N TYR A 118 -4.37 21.23 -11.99
CA TYR A 118 -3.57 21.56 -10.83
C TYR A 118 -2.09 21.26 -11.10
N LYS A 119 -1.21 22.19 -10.70
CA LYS A 119 0.25 21.99 -10.82
C LYS A 119 0.88 21.36 -9.58
N ASN A 120 0.16 21.37 -8.45
CA ASN A 120 0.64 20.91 -7.17
C ASN A 120 -0.49 20.39 -6.27
N GLY A 121 -0.10 19.81 -5.14
CA GLY A 121 -0.97 19.44 -4.06
C GLY A 121 -0.24 19.04 -2.79
N LYS A 122 -1.00 18.52 -1.83
CA LYS A 122 -0.54 18.06 -0.52
C LYS A 122 -1.20 16.73 -0.17
N ILE A 123 -0.44 15.84 0.45
CA ILE A 123 -0.92 14.58 1.03
C ILE A 123 -0.74 14.68 2.54
N GLU A 124 -1.79 14.32 3.28
CA GLU A 124 -1.74 14.12 4.72
C GLU A 124 -2.05 12.67 5.05
N CYS A 125 -1.20 12.01 5.84
CA CYS A 125 -1.42 10.63 6.26
C CYS A 125 -0.82 10.33 7.63
N TYR A 126 -1.33 9.31 8.31
CA TYR A 126 -0.85 8.90 9.64
C TYR A 126 0.21 7.79 9.58
N PHE A 127 0.94 7.70 8.48
CA PHE A 127 1.99 6.70 8.27
C PHE A 127 3.04 7.26 7.30
N GLU A 128 4.22 6.64 7.29
CA GLU A 128 5.35 7.05 6.44
C GLU A 128 5.09 6.64 4.98
N LEU A 129 4.42 7.50 4.21
CA LEU A 129 4.06 7.25 2.82
C LEU A 129 5.25 6.89 1.94
N LEU A 130 6.40 7.55 2.15
CA LEU A 130 7.60 7.38 1.33
C LEU A 130 8.07 5.93 1.28
N TYR A 131 8.05 5.25 2.44
CA TYR A 131 8.42 3.86 2.56
C TYR A 131 7.59 2.98 1.60
N PHE A 132 6.28 3.20 1.55
CA PHE A 132 5.38 2.43 0.71
C PHE A 132 5.48 2.79 -0.77
N LEU A 133 5.67 4.07 -1.09
CA LEU A 133 5.85 4.51 -2.47
C LEU A 133 7.10 3.88 -3.12
N ARG A 134 8.18 3.71 -2.34
CA ARG A 134 9.39 3.00 -2.78
C ARG A 134 9.13 1.54 -3.13
N ILE A 135 8.46 0.81 -2.24
CA ILE A 135 8.09 -0.60 -2.48
C ILE A 135 7.18 -0.74 -3.71
N THR A 136 6.30 0.24 -3.97
CA THR A 136 5.42 0.23 -5.15
C THR A 136 6.12 0.66 -6.44
N LYS A 137 7.25 1.37 -6.34
CA LYS A 137 8.07 1.77 -7.48
C LYS A 137 8.89 0.59 -7.99
N ASP A 138 9.55 -0.11 -7.08
CA ASP A 138 10.39 -1.27 -7.36
C ASP A 138 10.07 -2.38 -6.35
N MET A 139 9.43 -3.45 -6.82
CA MET A 139 9.08 -4.60 -5.98
C MET A 139 10.31 -5.41 -5.53
N VAL A 140 11.52 -5.12 -6.03
CA VAL A 140 12.77 -5.68 -5.46
C VAL A 140 13.06 -5.07 -4.09
N GLU A 141 12.61 -3.83 -3.81
CA GLU A 141 12.72 -3.20 -2.49
C GLU A 141 11.68 -3.73 -1.48
N PHE A 142 10.92 -4.77 -1.86
CA PHE A 142 9.92 -5.36 -0.97
C PHE A 142 10.60 -5.99 0.25
N PRO A 143 10.24 -5.58 1.48
CA PRO A 143 10.87 -6.06 2.70
C PRO A 143 10.56 -7.55 2.96
N GLU A 144 11.51 -8.26 3.56
CA GLU A 144 11.36 -9.69 3.91
C GLU A 144 10.36 -9.98 5.03
N ILE A 145 10.04 -8.97 5.85
CA ILE A 145 9.09 -9.06 6.95
C ILE A 145 8.25 -7.79 6.98
N LEU A 146 6.93 -7.94 6.94
CA LEU A 146 5.96 -6.87 7.12
C LEU A 146 5.10 -7.15 8.34
N ASN A 147 4.96 -6.15 9.20
CA ASN A 147 3.94 -6.20 10.24
C ASN A 147 2.57 -5.80 9.67
N ILE A 148 1.53 -6.17 10.41
CA ILE A 148 0.13 -5.99 10.01
C ILE A 148 -0.22 -4.51 9.81
N HIS A 149 0.36 -3.61 10.62
CA HIS A 149 0.17 -2.17 10.45
C HIS A 149 0.68 -1.69 9.09
N GLN A 150 1.86 -2.13 8.66
CA GLN A 150 2.42 -1.79 7.36
C GLN A 150 1.55 -2.32 6.20
N VAL A 151 1.04 -3.55 6.32
CA VAL A 151 0.11 -4.13 5.35
C VAL A 151 -1.13 -3.25 5.19
N LYS A 152 -1.75 -2.82 6.30
CA LYS A 152 -2.92 -1.94 6.27
C LYS A 152 -2.63 -0.58 5.65
N CYS A 153 -1.45 -0.01 5.93
CA CYS A 153 -1.02 1.24 5.31
C CYS A 153 -0.89 1.08 3.79
N MET A 154 -0.27 0.00 3.31
CA MET A 154 -0.20 -0.31 1.87
C MET A 154 -1.58 -0.40 1.23
N LEU A 155 -2.49 -1.17 1.83
CA LEU A 155 -3.87 -1.31 1.33
C LEU A 155 -4.61 0.03 1.31
N THR A 156 -4.39 0.86 2.31
CA THR A 156 -4.98 2.20 2.39
C THR A 156 -4.47 3.09 1.26
N ILE A 157 -3.16 3.12 1.02
CA ILE A 157 -2.56 3.87 -0.09
C ILE A 157 -3.11 3.40 -1.43
N MET A 158 -3.14 2.09 -1.66
CA MET A 158 -3.66 1.50 -2.90
C MET A 158 -5.12 1.89 -3.15
N ARG A 159 -5.95 1.85 -2.11
CA ARG A 159 -7.35 2.26 -2.20
C ARG A 159 -7.48 3.75 -2.49
N CYS A 160 -6.75 4.59 -1.77
CA CYS A 160 -6.88 6.05 -1.86
C CYS A 160 -6.26 6.63 -3.14
N LEU A 161 -5.21 6.00 -3.67
CA LEU A 161 -4.55 6.41 -4.91
C LEU A 161 -5.09 5.70 -6.16
N HIS A 162 -6.07 4.81 -5.98
CA HIS A 162 -6.70 4.03 -7.05
C HIS A 162 -5.66 3.19 -7.81
N VAL A 163 -5.22 2.09 -7.19
CA VAL A 163 -4.25 1.19 -7.82
C VAL A 163 -4.77 0.63 -9.14
N VAL A 164 -3.92 0.67 -10.17
CA VAL A 164 -4.27 0.17 -11.51
C VAL A 164 -4.11 -1.35 -11.56
N GLU A 165 -5.17 -2.04 -11.95
CA GLU A 165 -5.15 -3.49 -12.11
C GLU A 165 -4.23 -3.92 -13.27
N ASN A 166 -3.24 -4.75 -12.97
CA ASN A 166 -2.31 -5.31 -13.94
C ASN A 166 -1.63 -6.59 -13.39
N ARG A 167 -0.70 -7.19 -14.16
CA ARG A 167 0.00 -8.40 -13.71
C ARG A 167 0.92 -8.17 -12.51
N ASN A 168 1.47 -6.96 -12.36
CA ASN A 168 2.39 -6.62 -11.27
C ASN A 168 1.65 -6.52 -9.94
N ILE A 169 0.44 -5.95 -9.90
CA ILE A 169 -0.34 -5.91 -8.65
C ILE A 169 -0.74 -7.32 -8.17
N ALA A 170 -1.03 -8.25 -9.10
CA ALA A 170 -1.26 -9.64 -8.74
C ALA A 170 -0.01 -10.29 -8.10
N LYS A 171 1.18 -10.04 -8.66
CA LYS A 171 2.46 -10.49 -8.07
C LYS A 171 2.72 -9.85 -6.71
N PHE A 172 2.44 -8.55 -6.58
CA PHE A 172 2.58 -7.83 -5.33
C PHE A 172 1.73 -8.47 -4.22
N PHE A 173 0.46 -8.75 -4.49
CA PHE A 173 -0.41 -9.42 -3.53
C PHE A 173 0.04 -10.84 -3.20
N GLN A 174 0.62 -11.57 -4.16
CA GLN A 174 1.24 -12.86 -3.88
C GLN A 174 2.41 -12.71 -2.89
N ILE A 175 3.33 -11.78 -3.13
CA ILE A 175 4.48 -11.49 -2.25
C ILE A 175 3.99 -11.08 -0.85
N LEU A 176 2.98 -10.21 -0.77
CA LEU A 176 2.37 -9.76 0.48
C LEU A 176 1.77 -10.92 1.29
N MET A 177 1.03 -11.81 0.62
CA MET A 177 0.46 -13.01 1.25
C MET A 177 1.54 -13.96 1.77
N PHE A 178 2.61 -14.18 1.00
CA PHE A 178 3.75 -15.01 1.44
C PHE A 178 4.46 -14.42 2.65
N ASN A 179 4.68 -13.10 2.68
CA ASN A 179 5.30 -12.41 3.80
C ASN A 179 4.53 -12.58 5.11
N ILE A 180 3.22 -12.29 5.07
CA ILE A 180 2.36 -12.41 6.25
C ILE A 180 2.30 -13.84 6.76
N LEU A 181 2.26 -14.81 5.84
CA LEU A 181 2.32 -16.23 6.18
C LEU A 181 3.63 -16.59 6.89
N PHE A 182 4.77 -16.17 6.33
CA PHE A 182 6.08 -16.46 6.89
C PHE A 182 6.23 -15.86 8.29
N THR A 183 5.79 -14.60 8.47
CA THR A 183 5.76 -13.94 9.78
C THR A 183 4.87 -14.68 10.78
N ALA A 184 3.67 -15.11 10.38
CA ALA A 184 2.76 -15.84 11.26
C ALA A 184 3.32 -17.21 11.69
N VAL A 185 4.03 -17.91 10.79
CA VAL A 185 4.68 -19.19 11.09
C VAL A 185 5.83 -19.00 12.09
N ILE A 186 6.66 -17.97 11.93
CA ILE A 186 7.75 -17.65 12.86
C ILE A 186 7.19 -17.39 14.26
N ILE A 187 6.17 -16.54 14.38
CA ILE A 187 5.55 -16.21 15.67
C ILE A 187 4.99 -17.47 16.35
N LEU A 188 4.32 -18.36 15.59
CA LEU A 188 3.81 -19.62 16.14
C LEU A 188 4.92 -20.57 16.61
N GLN A 189 6.06 -20.59 15.92
CA GLN A 189 7.21 -21.40 16.35
C GLN A 189 7.85 -20.86 17.64
N GLU A 190 7.97 -19.54 17.77
CA GLU A 190 8.52 -18.91 18.98
C GLU A 190 7.60 -19.05 20.20
N MET A 191 6.29 -19.22 20.02
CA MET A 191 5.34 -19.43 21.13
C MET A 191 5.29 -20.88 21.65
N ILE A 192 5.91 -21.84 20.97
CA ILE A 192 5.88 -23.28 21.32
C ILE A 192 7.18 -23.72 22.03
N VAL A 193 8.16 -22.84 22.17
CA VAL A 193 9.42 -23.05 22.93
C VAL A 193 9.33 -22.42 24.30
#